data_AF-C5A1Q5-F1
#
_entry.id   AF-C5A1Q5-F1
#
_cell.length_a   1.000
_cell.length_b   1.000
_cell.length_c   1.000
_cell.angle_alpha   90.00
_cell.angle_beta   90.00
_cell.angle_gamma   90.00
#
_symmetry.space_group_name_H-M   'P 1'
#
loop_
_entity.id
_entity.type
_entity.pdbx_description
1 polymer ?
#
loop_
_entity_poly.entity_id
_entity_poly.type
_entity_poly.pdbx_seq_one_letter_code
_entity_poly.pdbx_strand_id
1 'polypeptide(L)'
;MVEIDPFEMAVKQLERAAQYMDISEEALEWLKRPMRIVEVSVPIEMDDGSVKVFTGFRVQHNWARGPTKGGIRWHPEETLSTVKALATWMTWKVAVVDLPYGGGKGGIIVDPKKLSEREKERLARAYIRAIYDVIGPWTDIPAPDVYTNPKIMGWMMDEYETIMRRKGPASVSSPESRSALEVHSAGEQLPHRVPYSPSERPLRPLALTSRVRPSPFRVTVTPVSTPPSSPRSSSA
;
A
#
# COMPACT_ATOMS: atom_id res chain seq x y z
N MET A 1 -7.49 14.24 -27.78
CA MET A 1 -7.32 14.34 -26.31
C MET A 1 -5.85 14.18 -26.04
N VAL A 2 -5.24 15.05 -25.25
CA VAL A 2 -3.85 14.87 -24.82
C VAL A 2 -3.88 13.79 -23.74
N GLU A 3 -3.33 12.62 -24.05
CA GLU A 3 -3.18 11.54 -23.09
C GLU A 3 -2.11 11.99 -22.10
N ILE A 4 -2.52 12.29 -20.86
CA ILE A 4 -1.57 12.75 -19.83
C ILE A 4 -0.91 11.52 -19.23
N ASP A 5 0.41 11.44 -19.36
CA ASP A 5 1.21 10.40 -18.74
C ASP A 5 0.98 10.37 -17.21
N PRO A 6 0.55 9.24 -16.64
CA PRO A 6 0.22 9.15 -15.22
C PRO A 6 1.39 9.53 -14.30
N PHE A 7 2.62 9.20 -14.69
CA PHE A 7 3.79 9.50 -13.89
C PHE A 7 4.14 10.99 -13.93
N GLU A 8 4.07 11.63 -15.10
CA GLU A 8 4.18 13.10 -15.19
C GLU A 8 3.14 13.82 -14.33
N MET A 9 1.91 13.31 -14.28
CA MET A 9 0.87 13.85 -13.40
C MET A 9 1.28 13.77 -11.92
N ALA A 10 1.80 12.62 -11.48
CA ALA A 10 2.25 12.42 -10.11
C ALA A 10 3.41 13.38 -9.75
N VAL A 11 4.35 13.59 -10.68
CA VAL A 11 5.46 14.55 -10.52
C VAL A 11 4.93 15.99 -10.41
N LYS A 12 4.01 16.40 -11.27
CA LYS A 12 3.39 17.75 -11.21
C LYS A 12 2.66 17.99 -9.89
N GLN A 13 2.02 16.96 -9.33
CA GLN A 13 1.38 17.05 -8.03
C GLN A 13 2.40 17.24 -6.89
N LEU A 14 3.54 16.52 -6.95
CA LEU A 14 4.65 16.70 -6.01
C LEU A 14 5.22 18.12 -6.11
N GLU A 15 5.50 18.62 -7.31
CA GLU A 15 6.02 19.97 -7.52
C GLU A 15 5.07 21.05 -7.00
N ARG A 16 3.77 20.87 -7.20
CA ARG A 16 2.75 21.77 -6.63
C ARG A 16 2.75 21.71 -5.10
N ALA A 17 2.90 20.53 -4.50
CA ALA A 17 2.95 20.39 -3.05
C ALA A 17 4.23 21.01 -2.46
N ALA A 18 5.35 20.90 -3.17
CA ALA A 18 6.64 21.47 -2.77
C ALA A 18 6.58 22.99 -2.60
N GLN A 19 5.69 23.70 -3.31
CA GLN A 19 5.48 25.14 -3.17
C GLN A 19 4.99 25.57 -1.78
N TYR A 20 4.46 24.64 -0.98
CA TYR A 20 3.92 24.90 0.35
C TYR A 20 4.84 24.46 1.50
N MET A 21 6.06 24.01 1.19
CA MET A 21 7.01 23.49 2.19
C MET A 21 8.43 23.96 1.90
N ASP A 22 9.23 24.06 2.94
CA ASP A 22 10.66 24.32 2.84
C ASP A 22 11.40 23.00 2.55
N ILE A 23 11.41 22.61 1.27
CA ILE A 23 12.07 21.40 0.77
C ILE A 23 13.28 21.79 -0.09
N SER A 24 14.42 21.14 0.13
CA SER A 24 15.61 21.38 -0.68
C SER A 24 15.41 20.87 -2.11
N GLU A 25 16.09 21.50 -3.07
CA GLU A 25 16.01 21.09 -4.48
C GLU A 25 16.49 19.66 -4.67
N GLU A 26 17.51 19.22 -3.92
CA GLU A 26 18.02 17.85 -3.98
C GLU A 26 16.99 16.85 -3.48
N ALA A 27 16.33 17.14 -2.35
CA ALA A 27 15.29 16.28 -1.81
C ALA A 27 14.11 16.17 -2.78
N LEU A 28 13.70 17.29 -3.38
CA LEU A 28 12.65 17.30 -4.38
C LEU A 28 13.03 16.46 -5.62
N GLU A 29 14.26 16.59 -6.12
CA GLU A 29 14.73 15.86 -7.29
C GLU A 29 14.83 14.34 -7.05
N TRP A 30 15.16 13.93 -5.82
CA TRP A 30 15.08 12.53 -5.38
C TRP A 30 13.64 12.03 -5.36
N LEU A 31 12.71 12.80 -4.81
CA LEU A 31 11.30 12.42 -4.72
C LEU A 31 10.56 12.37 -6.06
N LYS A 32 11.12 12.98 -7.12
CA LYS A 32 10.59 12.88 -8.49
C LYS A 32 10.89 11.54 -9.15
N ARG A 33 11.81 10.72 -8.62
CA ARG A 33 12.25 9.47 -9.25
C ARG A 33 12.07 8.28 -8.32
N PRO A 34 11.58 7.14 -8.83
CA PRO A 34 11.61 5.92 -8.06
C PRO A 34 13.06 5.45 -7.83
N MET A 35 13.37 5.02 -6.61
CA MET A 35 14.68 4.48 -6.24
C MET A 35 15.03 3.18 -6.95
N ARG A 36 14.03 2.35 -7.30
CA ARG A 36 14.25 1.12 -8.07
C ARG A 36 13.06 0.82 -8.98
N ILE A 37 13.39 0.39 -10.20
CA ILE A 37 12.43 -0.14 -11.18
C ILE A 37 12.97 -1.51 -11.60
N VAL A 38 12.12 -2.52 -11.53
CA VAL A 38 12.40 -3.87 -11.99
C VAL A 38 11.39 -4.23 -13.06
N GLU A 39 11.87 -4.53 -14.26
CA GLU A 39 11.08 -5.06 -15.36
C GLU A 39 11.53 -6.50 -15.63
N VAL A 40 10.57 -7.41 -15.75
CA VAL A 40 10.84 -8.85 -15.87
C VAL A 40 10.00 -9.47 -16.99
N SER A 41 10.60 -10.44 -17.68
CA SER A 41 9.88 -11.36 -18.55
C SER A 41 9.41 -12.57 -17.74
N VAL A 42 8.13 -12.89 -17.83
CA VAL A 42 7.48 -13.96 -17.06
C VAL A 42 6.92 -15.01 -18.03
N PRO A 43 7.73 -16.00 -18.45
CA PRO A 43 7.28 -17.09 -19.30
C PRO A 43 6.42 -18.08 -18.51
N ILE A 44 5.29 -18.49 -19.06
CA ILE A 44 4.48 -19.60 -18.56
C ILE A 44 4.06 -20.52 -19.71
N GLU A 45 3.87 -21.80 -19.39
CA GLU A 45 3.18 -22.75 -20.25
C GLU A 45 1.66 -22.58 -20.06
N MET A 46 0.97 -22.39 -21.18
CA MET A 46 -0.48 -22.25 -21.29
C MET A 46 -1.15 -23.64 -21.24
N ASP A 47 -2.46 -23.69 -21.09
CA ASP A 47 -3.20 -24.97 -21.00
C ASP A 47 -3.22 -25.72 -22.35
N ASP A 48 -3.02 -25.03 -23.47
CA ASP A 48 -2.88 -25.64 -24.81
C ASP A 48 -1.45 -26.16 -25.11
N GLY A 49 -0.53 -26.04 -24.14
CA GLY A 49 0.87 -26.44 -24.27
C GLY A 49 1.77 -25.40 -24.95
N SER A 50 1.22 -24.27 -25.41
CA SER A 50 2.03 -23.16 -25.91
C SER A 50 2.73 -22.42 -24.77
N VAL A 51 3.83 -21.73 -25.06
CA VAL A 51 4.50 -20.85 -24.09
C VAL A 51 4.15 -19.40 -24.39
N LYS A 52 3.71 -18.67 -23.36
CA LYS A 52 3.46 -17.24 -23.44
C LYS A 52 4.33 -16.49 -22.45
N VAL A 53 4.94 -15.39 -22.93
CA VAL A 53 5.78 -14.52 -22.12
C VAL A 53 5.01 -13.25 -21.79
N PHE A 54 4.87 -12.96 -20.49
CA PHE A 54 4.24 -11.74 -19.99
C PHE A 54 5.31 -10.75 -19.52
N THR A 55 5.01 -9.46 -19.60
CA THR A 55 5.85 -8.41 -19.00
C THR A 55 5.33 -8.09 -17.61
N GLY A 56 6.21 -8.16 -16.62
CA GLY A 56 5.94 -7.79 -15.23
C GLY A 56 6.80 -6.60 -14.79
N PHE A 57 6.29 -5.83 -13.84
CA PHE A 57 6.97 -4.67 -13.26
C PHE A 57 6.89 -4.71 -11.75
N ARG A 58 7.97 -4.34 -11.06
CA ARG A 58 7.97 -3.96 -9.64
C ARG A 58 8.74 -2.65 -9.48
N VAL A 59 8.04 -1.61 -9.02
CA VAL A 59 8.60 -0.28 -8.76
C VAL A 59 8.60 -0.03 -7.26
N GLN A 60 9.76 0.37 -6.74
CA GLN A 60 9.98 0.78 -5.36
C GLN A 60 10.33 2.26 -5.40
N HIS A 61 9.37 3.11 -5.06
CA HIS A 61 9.51 4.55 -5.24
C HIS A 61 10.45 5.16 -4.21
N ASN A 62 10.16 4.95 -2.93
CA ASN A 62 10.97 5.50 -1.84
C ASN A 62 10.82 4.61 -0.60
N TRP A 63 11.93 4.24 0.03
CA TRP A 63 11.98 3.42 1.27
C TRP A 63 12.59 4.17 2.46
N ALA A 64 12.64 5.50 2.45
CA ALA A 64 13.27 6.29 3.51
C ALA A 64 12.58 6.11 4.88
N ARG A 65 11.27 5.83 4.90
CA ARG A 65 10.48 5.60 6.12
C ARG A 65 10.37 4.13 6.55
N GLY A 66 10.85 3.19 5.74
CA GLY A 66 10.69 1.75 5.96
C GLY A 66 10.51 0.97 4.66
N PRO A 67 10.21 -0.35 4.74
CA PRO A 67 10.07 -1.21 3.57
C PRO A 67 8.96 -0.70 2.65
N THR A 68 9.10 -0.90 1.34
CA THR A 68 8.07 -0.43 0.41
C THR A 68 6.82 -1.30 0.50
N LYS A 69 5.64 -0.67 0.43
CA LYS A 69 4.35 -1.35 0.44
C LYS A 69 3.56 -0.98 -0.80
N GLY A 70 2.97 -1.98 -1.44
CA GLY A 70 1.91 -1.72 -2.43
C GLY A 70 1.52 -2.89 -3.31
N GLY A 71 0.35 -2.75 -3.91
CA GLY A 71 -0.37 -3.80 -4.62
C GLY A 71 0.31 -4.28 -5.92
N ILE A 72 -0.09 -5.46 -6.39
CA ILE A 72 0.22 -6.00 -7.72
C ILE A 72 -1.05 -5.97 -8.56
N ARG A 73 -1.03 -5.21 -9.66
CA ARG A 73 -2.16 -5.09 -10.57
C ARG A 73 -1.98 -5.98 -11.80
N TRP A 74 -3.04 -6.67 -12.21
CA TRP A 74 -3.07 -7.44 -13.46
C TRP A 74 -4.01 -6.73 -14.42
N HIS A 75 -3.49 -6.16 -15.51
CA HIS A 75 -4.33 -5.41 -16.45
C HIS A 75 -3.75 -5.42 -17.87
N PRO A 76 -4.57 -5.51 -18.93
CA PRO A 76 -4.08 -5.55 -20.31
C PRO A 76 -3.40 -4.24 -20.75
N GLU A 77 -3.83 -3.11 -20.18
CA GLU A 77 -3.27 -1.78 -20.44
C GLU A 77 -2.31 -1.31 -19.34
N GLU A 78 -1.75 -2.24 -18.57
CA GLU A 78 -0.73 -1.87 -17.57
C GLU A 78 0.52 -1.35 -18.29
N THR A 79 1.11 -0.28 -17.74
CA THR A 79 2.34 0.31 -18.29
C THR A 79 3.30 0.66 -17.17
N LEU A 80 4.59 0.74 -17.50
CA LEU A 80 5.60 1.15 -16.52
C LEU A 80 5.27 2.53 -15.92
N SER A 81 4.75 3.47 -16.73
CA SER A 81 4.37 4.80 -16.24
C SER A 81 3.26 4.73 -15.19
N THR A 82 2.20 3.96 -15.46
CA THR A 82 1.11 3.74 -14.50
C THR A 82 1.62 3.15 -13.19
N VAL A 83 2.50 2.13 -13.24
CA VAL A 83 3.07 1.51 -12.04
C VAL A 83 3.95 2.49 -11.26
N LYS A 84 4.75 3.33 -11.93
CA LYS A 84 5.53 4.40 -11.28
C LYS A 84 4.64 5.42 -10.58
N ALA A 85 3.60 5.90 -11.25
CA ALA A 85 2.65 6.86 -10.68
C ALA A 85 2.00 6.30 -9.41
N LEU A 86 1.51 5.06 -9.48
CA LEU A 86 0.87 4.38 -8.35
C LEU A 86 1.85 4.14 -7.19
N ALA A 87 3.12 3.79 -7.45
CA ALA A 87 4.15 3.65 -6.41
C ALA A 87 4.47 4.99 -5.73
N THR A 88 4.48 6.07 -6.52
CA THR A 88 4.67 7.45 -6.03
C THR A 88 3.54 7.83 -5.08
N TRP A 89 2.28 7.64 -5.49
CA TRP A 89 1.13 7.89 -4.64
C TRP A 89 1.09 6.98 -3.39
N MET A 90 1.57 5.74 -3.47
CA MET A 90 1.71 4.90 -2.28
C MET A 90 2.66 5.52 -1.25
N THR A 91 3.76 6.16 -1.69
CA THR A 91 4.69 6.86 -0.79
C THR A 91 4.00 7.99 -0.03
N TRP A 92 3.24 8.82 -0.74
CA TRP A 92 2.54 9.95 -0.12
C TRP A 92 1.43 9.47 0.80
N LYS A 93 0.68 8.47 0.36
CA LYS A 93 -0.43 7.90 1.11
C LYS A 93 0.03 7.36 2.46
N VAL A 94 1.05 6.50 2.49
CA VAL A 94 1.56 5.93 3.75
C VAL A 94 2.19 7.01 4.63
N ALA A 95 2.81 8.04 4.04
CA ALA A 95 3.37 9.15 4.78
C ALA A 95 2.29 10.02 5.45
N VAL A 96 1.19 10.30 4.75
CA VAL A 96 0.05 11.10 5.25
C VAL A 96 -0.68 10.41 6.40
N VAL A 97 -0.81 9.08 6.36
CA VAL A 97 -1.41 8.30 7.46
C VAL A 97 -0.40 7.85 8.52
N ASP A 98 0.82 8.39 8.48
CA ASP A 98 1.91 8.15 9.43
C ASP A 98 2.29 6.67 9.64
N LEU A 99 2.32 5.89 8.55
CA LEU A 99 2.78 4.50 8.59
C LEU A 99 4.29 4.39 8.32
N PRO A 100 5.01 3.44 8.96
CA PRO A 100 6.45 3.23 8.78
C PRO A 100 6.75 2.44 7.50
N TYR A 101 6.19 2.86 6.37
CA TYR A 101 6.35 2.22 5.08
C TYR A 101 6.82 3.21 4.02
N GLY A 102 7.49 2.67 3.01
CA GLY A 102 7.72 3.32 1.74
C GLY A 102 6.62 3.03 0.72
N GLY A 103 6.71 3.65 -0.45
CA GLY A 103 5.77 3.38 -1.55
C GLY A 103 6.34 2.37 -2.56
N GLY A 104 5.59 1.32 -2.84
CA GLY A 104 5.87 0.37 -3.91
C GLY A 104 4.64 0.09 -4.76
N LYS A 105 4.83 -0.50 -5.93
CA LYS A 105 3.74 -1.02 -6.77
C LYS A 105 4.27 -2.07 -7.73
N GLY A 106 3.47 -3.08 -8.03
CA GLY A 106 3.74 -4.03 -9.10
C GLY A 106 2.62 -4.06 -10.13
N GLY A 107 2.94 -4.58 -11.31
CA GLY A 107 2.01 -4.72 -12.42
C GLY A 107 2.39 -5.88 -13.33
N ILE A 108 1.42 -6.55 -13.94
CA ILE A 108 1.66 -7.49 -15.05
C ILE A 108 0.72 -7.10 -16.19
N ILE A 109 1.26 -7.02 -17.41
CA ILE A 109 0.49 -6.76 -18.63
C ILE A 109 -0.25 -8.04 -19.01
N VAL A 110 -1.48 -8.20 -18.52
CA VAL A 110 -2.27 -9.42 -18.71
C VAL A 110 -3.77 -9.14 -18.61
N ASP A 111 -4.56 -9.80 -19.45
CA ASP A 111 -6.01 -9.90 -19.26
C ASP A 111 -6.34 -11.18 -18.48
N PRO A 112 -6.65 -11.09 -17.17
CA PRO A 112 -6.92 -12.26 -16.35
C PRO A 112 -8.20 -12.99 -16.73
N LYS A 113 -9.10 -12.39 -17.52
CA LYS A 113 -10.32 -13.05 -18.01
C LYS A 113 -10.03 -14.07 -19.10
N LYS A 114 -8.88 -13.94 -19.77
CA LYS A 114 -8.42 -14.86 -20.83
C LYS A 114 -7.55 -15.99 -20.30
N LEU A 115 -7.30 -16.03 -19.00
CA LEU A 115 -6.51 -17.08 -18.36
C LEU A 115 -7.40 -18.03 -17.56
N SER A 116 -7.09 -19.32 -17.66
CA SER A 116 -7.64 -20.33 -16.75
C SER A 116 -7.11 -20.12 -15.33
N GLU A 117 -7.75 -20.74 -14.33
CA GLU A 117 -7.25 -20.69 -12.96
C GLU A 117 -5.84 -21.29 -12.81
N ARG A 118 -5.51 -22.32 -13.61
CA ARG A 118 -4.18 -22.95 -13.58
C ARG A 118 -3.12 -22.03 -14.17
N GLU A 119 -3.46 -21.35 -15.26
CA GLU A 119 -2.57 -20.36 -15.89
C GLU A 119 -2.34 -19.16 -14.98
N LYS A 120 -3.37 -18.69 -14.26
CA LYS A 120 -3.21 -17.63 -13.24
C LYS A 120 -2.27 -18.06 -12.12
N GLU A 121 -2.41 -19.29 -11.61
CA GLU A 121 -1.49 -19.80 -10.59
C GLU A 121 -0.04 -19.85 -11.11
N ARG A 122 0.18 -20.41 -12.31
CA ARG A 122 1.49 -20.46 -12.95
C ARG A 122 2.08 -19.06 -13.11
N LEU A 123 1.27 -18.09 -13.55
CA LEU A 123 1.70 -16.69 -13.71
C LEU A 123 2.08 -16.05 -12.38
N ALA A 124 1.28 -16.24 -11.34
CA ALA A 124 1.54 -15.69 -10.02
C ALA A 124 2.87 -16.21 -9.45
N ARG A 125 3.12 -17.51 -9.57
CA ARG A 125 4.36 -18.17 -9.13
C ARG A 125 5.57 -17.72 -9.94
N ALA A 126 5.46 -17.74 -11.27
CA ALA A 126 6.53 -17.32 -12.16
C ALA A 126 6.92 -15.85 -11.93
N TYR A 127 5.95 -14.97 -11.68
CA TYR A 127 6.21 -13.58 -11.34
C TYR A 127 7.00 -13.43 -10.04
N ILE A 128 6.64 -14.16 -8.98
CA ILE A 128 7.37 -14.13 -7.70
C ILE A 128 8.81 -14.61 -7.87
N ARG A 129 9.05 -15.69 -8.62
CA ARG A 129 10.42 -16.14 -8.94
C ARG A 129 11.23 -15.04 -9.60
N ALA A 130 10.62 -14.28 -10.51
CA ALA A 130 11.29 -13.24 -11.27
C ALA A 130 11.63 -11.99 -10.42
N ILE A 131 10.85 -11.69 -9.38
CA ILE A 131 11.07 -10.50 -8.53
C ILE A 131 11.60 -10.84 -7.13
N TYR A 132 11.90 -12.11 -6.86
CA TYR A 132 12.24 -12.62 -5.52
C TYR A 132 13.34 -11.79 -4.83
N ASP A 133 14.39 -11.44 -5.55
CA ASP A 133 15.57 -10.73 -5.01
C ASP A 133 15.27 -9.31 -4.50
N VAL A 134 14.12 -8.74 -4.89
CA VAL A 134 13.74 -7.37 -4.52
C VAL A 134 12.57 -7.31 -3.54
N ILE A 135 11.92 -8.43 -3.23
CA ILE A 135 10.79 -8.49 -2.30
C ILE A 135 11.16 -9.18 -0.99
N GLY A 136 10.37 -8.92 0.05
CA GLY A 136 10.56 -9.54 1.35
C GLY A 136 9.91 -8.76 2.49
N PRO A 137 9.74 -9.40 3.66
CA PRO A 137 9.01 -8.82 4.79
C PRO A 137 9.65 -7.55 5.37
N TRP A 138 10.95 -7.35 5.12
CA TRP A 138 11.72 -6.21 5.63
C TRP A 138 12.22 -5.29 4.51
N THR A 139 11.85 -5.56 3.26
CA THR A 139 12.34 -4.84 2.08
C THR A 139 11.19 -4.28 1.27
N ASP A 140 10.29 -5.14 0.79
CA ASP A 140 9.16 -4.78 -0.05
C ASP A 140 8.05 -5.82 0.04
N ILE A 141 6.85 -5.38 0.42
CA ILE A 141 5.74 -6.24 0.82
C ILE A 141 4.58 -6.05 -0.18
N PRO A 142 4.40 -6.95 -1.17
CA PRO A 142 3.29 -6.88 -2.08
C PRO A 142 1.91 -7.01 -1.41
N ALA A 143 0.89 -6.56 -2.12
CA ALA A 143 -0.51 -6.60 -1.73
C ALA A 143 -1.38 -6.92 -2.97
N PRO A 144 -2.67 -7.22 -2.78
CA PRO A 144 -3.61 -7.27 -3.89
C PRO A 144 -3.94 -5.87 -4.42
N ASP A 145 -4.41 -5.83 -5.64
CA ASP A 145 -4.88 -4.66 -6.38
C ASP A 145 -5.93 -5.09 -7.43
N VAL A 146 -6.20 -4.26 -8.44
CA VAL A 146 -7.14 -4.58 -9.52
C VAL A 146 -6.77 -5.93 -10.16
N TYR A 147 -7.78 -6.82 -10.15
CA TYR A 147 -7.74 -8.19 -10.64
C TYR A 147 -6.71 -9.13 -9.99
N THR A 148 -6.20 -8.77 -8.81
CA THR A 148 -5.56 -9.73 -7.91
C THR A 148 -6.36 -9.83 -6.61
N ASN A 149 -6.42 -11.02 -6.02
CA ASN A 149 -7.33 -11.35 -4.92
C ASN A 149 -6.58 -12.19 -3.86
N PRO A 150 -7.21 -12.52 -2.71
CA PRO A 150 -6.56 -13.32 -1.66
C PRO A 150 -5.97 -14.64 -2.18
N LYS A 151 -6.66 -15.30 -3.11
CA LYS A 151 -6.20 -16.57 -3.70
C LYS A 151 -4.88 -16.39 -4.45
N ILE A 152 -4.77 -15.36 -5.29
CA ILE A 152 -3.53 -15.03 -6.01
C ILE A 152 -2.41 -14.68 -5.03
N MET A 153 -2.71 -13.93 -3.97
CA MET A 153 -1.73 -13.62 -2.92
C MET A 153 -1.26 -14.88 -2.19
N GLY A 154 -2.16 -15.85 -1.96
CA GLY A 154 -1.82 -17.15 -1.39
C GLY A 154 -0.81 -17.93 -2.24
N TRP A 155 -1.02 -18.00 -3.55
CA TRP A 155 -0.06 -18.62 -4.48
C TRP A 155 1.29 -17.91 -4.49
N MET A 156 1.27 -16.57 -4.45
CA MET A 156 2.49 -15.78 -4.41
C MET A 156 3.28 -15.99 -3.12
N MET A 157 2.58 -16.04 -1.98
CA MET A 157 3.18 -16.31 -0.68
C MET A 157 3.80 -17.72 -0.63
N ASP A 158 3.05 -18.74 -1.06
CA ASP A 158 3.52 -20.13 -1.12
C ASP A 158 4.78 -20.28 -1.98
N GLU A 159 4.82 -19.61 -3.13
CA GLU A 159 6.02 -19.61 -3.99
C GLU A 159 7.21 -18.92 -3.32
N TYR A 160 6.98 -17.77 -2.68
CA TYR A 160 8.04 -17.06 -1.96
C TYR A 160 8.62 -17.93 -0.83
N GLU A 161 7.77 -18.57 -0.03
CA GLU A 161 8.20 -19.49 1.04
C GLU A 161 8.97 -20.70 0.50
N THR A 162 8.54 -21.22 -0.65
CA THR A 162 9.23 -22.33 -1.33
C THR A 162 10.66 -21.94 -1.72
N ILE A 163 10.85 -20.75 -2.31
CA ILE A 163 12.19 -20.26 -2.66
C ILE A 163 13.02 -20.00 -1.41
N MET A 164 12.40 -19.41 -0.38
CA MET A 164 13.05 -19.06 0.90
C MET A 164 13.42 -20.30 1.74
N ARG A 165 12.83 -21.46 1.46
CA ARG A 165 12.95 -22.73 2.22
C ARG A 165 12.59 -22.60 3.70
N ARG A 166 11.74 -21.63 4.04
CA ARG A 166 11.22 -21.43 5.40
C ARG A 166 9.84 -20.80 5.33
N LYS A 167 9.00 -21.12 6.30
CA LYS A 167 7.79 -20.35 6.58
C LYS A 167 8.22 -19.05 7.26
N GLY A 168 7.86 -17.92 6.66
CA GLY A 168 8.32 -16.60 7.10
C GLY A 168 7.17 -15.72 7.56
N PRO A 169 7.45 -14.59 8.26
CA PRO A 169 6.43 -13.56 8.45
C PRO A 169 5.97 -13.06 7.07
N ALA A 170 4.67 -12.78 6.92
CA ALA A 170 3.98 -12.55 5.66
C ALA A 170 4.72 -11.55 4.75
N SER A 171 5.42 -12.07 3.73
CA SER A 171 6.10 -11.28 2.70
C SER A 171 5.11 -10.69 1.69
N VAL A 172 3.94 -11.29 1.57
CA VAL A 172 2.81 -10.84 0.76
C VAL A 172 1.60 -10.69 1.68
N SER A 173 0.99 -9.49 1.72
CA SER A 173 -0.19 -9.26 2.54
C SER A 173 -1.46 -9.72 1.81
N SER A 174 -2.25 -10.60 2.41
CA SER A 174 -3.61 -10.93 1.97
C SER A 174 -4.62 -9.92 2.53
N PRO A 175 -5.77 -9.66 1.87
CA PRO A 175 -6.90 -8.93 2.47
C PRO A 175 -7.35 -9.51 3.81
N GLU A 176 -7.26 -10.84 3.96
CA GLU A 176 -7.69 -11.57 5.16
C GLU A 176 -6.67 -11.48 6.30
N SER A 177 -5.40 -11.20 5.98
CA SER A 177 -4.31 -11.06 6.96
C SER A 177 -4.04 -9.60 7.35
N ARG A 178 -4.92 -8.66 6.95
CA ARG A 178 -4.74 -7.23 7.22
C ARG A 178 -4.68 -6.99 8.72
N SER A 179 -3.58 -6.42 9.19
CA SER A 179 -3.57 -5.73 10.49
C SER A 179 -4.48 -4.49 10.44
N ALA A 180 -5.02 -4.05 11.58
CA ALA A 180 -5.89 -2.87 11.65
C ALA A 180 -5.29 -1.60 10.99
N LEU A 181 -3.95 -1.51 10.97
CA LEU A 181 -3.16 -0.46 10.32
C LEU A 181 -3.25 -0.52 8.78
N GLU A 182 -3.35 -1.70 8.18
CA GLU A 182 -3.43 -1.88 6.73
C GLU A 182 -4.83 -1.60 6.17
N VAL A 183 -5.87 -1.82 6.97
CA VAL A 183 -7.27 -1.48 6.62
C VAL A 183 -7.42 0.03 6.40
N HIS A 184 -6.79 0.85 7.25
CA HIS A 184 -6.78 2.31 7.10
C HIS A 184 -6.06 2.75 5.82
N SER A 185 -5.03 2.01 5.41
CA SER A 185 -4.34 2.25 4.15
C SER A 185 -5.18 1.84 2.93
N ALA A 186 -6.11 0.88 2.98
CA ALA A 186 -6.81 0.41 1.78
C ALA A 186 -7.95 1.34 1.28
N GLY A 187 -8.24 2.44 1.98
CA GLY A 187 -9.37 3.32 1.66
C GLY A 187 -10.74 2.77 2.10
N GLU A 188 -10.74 1.67 2.87
CA GLU A 188 -11.93 1.07 3.45
C GLU A 188 -12.28 1.88 4.71
N GLN A 189 -13.18 2.86 4.54
CA GLN A 189 -13.61 3.76 5.61
C GLN A 189 -14.26 2.97 6.73
N LEU A 190 -13.73 3.06 7.95
CA LEU A 190 -14.52 2.77 9.14
C LEU A 190 -15.75 3.69 9.16
N PRO A 191 -16.92 3.24 9.65
CA PRO A 191 -18.16 4.02 9.66
C PRO A 191 -18.12 5.31 10.52
N HIS A 192 -16.99 5.61 11.17
CA HIS A 192 -16.81 6.82 11.96
C HIS A 192 -15.96 7.84 11.24
N ARG A 193 -16.54 8.50 10.25
CA ARG A 193 -16.07 9.82 9.81
C ARG A 193 -16.38 10.82 10.93
N VAL A 194 -15.35 11.41 11.54
CA VAL A 194 -15.52 12.71 12.20
C VAL A 194 -15.98 13.69 11.12
N PRO A 195 -17.10 14.40 11.27
CA PRO A 195 -17.59 15.27 10.21
C PRO A 195 -16.59 16.42 10.02
N TYR A 196 -16.03 16.51 8.82
CA TYR A 196 -15.33 17.70 8.36
C TYR A 196 -16.37 18.83 8.29
N SER A 197 -16.30 19.78 9.23
CA SER A 197 -17.15 20.98 9.24
C SER A 197 -16.63 21.98 8.21
N PRO A 198 -17.41 22.35 7.18
CA PRO A 198 -17.02 23.41 6.27
C PRO A 198 -17.45 24.75 6.88
N SER A 199 -16.64 25.33 7.76
CA SER A 199 -16.95 26.63 8.37
C SER A 199 -15.73 27.49 8.66
N GLU A 200 -15.04 27.95 7.61
CA GLU A 200 -14.27 29.19 7.67
C GLU A 200 -14.49 30.00 6.38
N ARG A 201 -15.61 30.75 6.35
CA ARG A 201 -15.70 32.02 5.62
C ARG A 201 -16.23 33.06 6.62
N PRO A 202 -15.58 34.22 6.77
CA PRO A 202 -16.05 35.21 7.73
C PRO A 202 -17.21 35.98 7.08
N LEU A 203 -18.42 35.83 7.60
CA LEU A 203 -19.54 36.75 7.31
C LEU A 203 -20.02 37.40 8.61
N ARG A 204 -20.25 38.71 8.49
CA ARG A 204 -20.48 39.71 9.55
C ARG A 204 -21.68 39.41 10.47
N PRO A 205 -21.72 40.00 11.69
CA PRO A 205 -22.67 39.62 12.72
C PRO A 205 -24.04 40.30 12.49
N LEU A 206 -25.11 39.50 12.56
CA LEU A 206 -26.47 39.98 12.80
C LEU A 206 -27.02 39.23 14.01
N ALA A 207 -27.44 40.01 15.00
CA ALA A 207 -28.02 39.55 16.25
C ALA A 207 -29.36 38.83 16.02
N LEU A 208 -29.68 37.84 16.87
CA LEU A 208 -30.79 37.88 17.85
C LEU A 208 -31.25 36.45 18.26
N THR A 209 -31.06 36.16 19.56
CA THR A 209 -31.87 35.31 20.46
C THR A 209 -32.36 33.91 20.03
N SER A 210 -32.02 32.88 20.80
CA SER A 210 -32.86 32.39 21.92
C SER A 210 -32.27 31.09 22.52
N ARG A 211 -32.69 30.82 23.75
CA ARG A 211 -32.08 29.94 24.75
C ARG A 211 -32.28 28.45 24.46
N VAL A 212 -31.23 27.64 24.64
CA VAL A 212 -31.33 26.24 25.08
C VAL A 212 -30.16 25.95 26.05
N ARG A 213 -30.48 25.46 27.26
CA ARG A 213 -29.50 25.10 28.30
C ARG A 213 -28.91 23.70 28.02
N PRO A 214 -27.64 23.41 28.34
CA PRO A 214 -27.12 22.04 28.30
C PRO A 214 -27.35 21.31 29.63
N SER A 215 -27.69 20.02 29.54
CA SER A 215 -27.68 19.05 30.64
C SER A 215 -26.29 18.39 30.72
N PRO A 216 -25.72 18.12 31.92
CA PRO A 216 -24.42 17.47 32.03
C PRO A 216 -24.59 15.94 32.13
N PHE A 217 -24.21 15.21 31.09
CA PHE A 217 -23.92 13.78 31.21
C PHE A 217 -22.45 13.61 31.61
N ARG A 218 -22.23 13.10 32.82
CA ARG A 218 -20.93 12.83 33.43
C ARG A 218 -20.56 11.37 33.18
N VAL A 219 -19.50 11.13 32.41
CA VAL A 219 -18.90 9.78 32.27
C VAL A 219 -17.88 9.60 33.39
N THR A 220 -18.12 8.63 34.27
CA THR A 220 -17.18 8.20 35.31
C THR A 220 -16.17 7.21 34.73
N VAL A 221 -14.88 7.52 34.87
CA VAL A 221 -13.78 6.59 34.59
C VAL A 221 -13.49 5.81 35.88
N THR A 222 -13.66 4.49 35.85
CA THR A 222 -13.18 3.59 36.91
C THR A 222 -11.68 3.30 36.70
N PRO A 223 -10.83 3.41 37.74
CA PRO A 223 -9.42 3.05 37.62
C PRO A 223 -9.25 1.53 37.63
N VAL A 224 -8.37 1.05 36.74
CA VAL A 224 -7.93 -0.35 36.66
C VAL A 224 -7.02 -0.67 37.85
N SER A 225 -7.33 -1.75 38.57
CA SER A 225 -6.52 -2.26 39.68
C SER A 225 -5.21 -2.89 39.15
N THR A 226 -4.08 -2.47 39.72
CA THR A 226 -2.77 -3.10 39.52
C THR A 226 -2.70 -4.48 40.20
N PRO A 227 -2.12 -5.51 39.56
CA PRO A 227 -1.93 -6.82 40.19
C PRO A 227 -0.80 -6.79 41.24
N PRO A 228 -0.86 -7.66 42.28
CA PRO A 228 0.13 -7.68 43.34
C PRO A 228 1.48 -8.26 42.88
N SER A 229 2.56 -7.68 43.39
CA SER A 229 3.94 -8.12 43.22
C SER A 229 4.21 -9.44 43.96
N SER A 230 4.85 -10.38 43.28
CA SER A 230 5.32 -11.65 43.87
C SER A 230 6.53 -11.42 44.80
N PRO A 231 6.63 -12.13 45.94
CA PRO A 231 7.77 -11.99 46.84
C PRO A 231 9.00 -12.71 46.28
N ARG A 232 10.13 -12.00 46.30
CA ARG A 232 11.47 -12.57 46.04
C ARG A 232 11.81 -13.56 47.15
N SER A 233 12.13 -14.80 46.79
CA SER A 233 12.80 -15.74 47.68
C SER A 233 14.30 -15.45 47.71
N SER A 234 14.84 -15.42 48.93
CA SER A 234 16.27 -15.35 49.25
C SER A 234 16.73 -16.69 49.82
N SER A 235 17.76 -17.29 49.22
CA SER A 235 18.79 -18.18 49.81
C SER A 235 19.80 -18.45 48.67
N ALA A 236 21.08 -18.14 48.83
CA ALA A 236 22.10 -18.90 49.57
C ALA A 236 22.37 -20.26 48.90
#